data_AF-A0A1F8A6M6-F1
#
_entry.id   AF-A0A1F8A6M6-F1
#
_cell.length_a   1.000
_cell.length_b   1.000
_cell.length_c   1.000
_cell.angle_alpha   90.00
_cell.angle_beta   90.00
_cell.angle_gamma   90.00
#
_symmetry.space_group_name_H-M   'P 1'
#
loop_
_entity.id
_entity.type
_entity.pdbx_description
1 polymer ?
#
loop_
_entity_poly.entity_id
_entity_poly.type
_entity_poly.pdbx_seq_one_letter_code
_entity_poly.pdbx_strand_id
1 'polypeptide(L)'
;MCGEVSLHNVITIDHGNESHIFAGKKLFTDDNVWQYCDISDDQLHRIWSTTTIRPNFCPRNGFFYNGTNAKLWEIMTDKIMIIRDGEELSVDDYECLLSIPDDYKDGSRSKDRKRYGQGFGQNYTRKQAFMRSLILKKAQSL
;
A
#
# COMPACT_ATOMS: atom_id res chain seq x y z
N MET A 1 -24.43 21.33 10.74
CA MET A 1 -25.03 19.99 10.64
C MET A 1 -23.88 18.99 10.63
N CYS A 2 -23.70 18.23 11.71
CA CYS A 2 -22.70 17.17 11.77
C CYS A 2 -23.36 15.93 11.15
N GLY A 3 -22.89 15.49 9.99
CA GLY A 3 -23.37 14.24 9.40
C GLY A 3 -22.86 13.07 10.22
N GLU A 4 -23.73 12.14 10.60
CA GLU A 4 -23.31 10.82 11.04
C GLU A 4 -22.53 10.16 9.90
N VAL A 5 -21.21 10.04 10.06
CA VAL A 5 -20.38 9.23 9.16
C VAL A 5 -20.71 7.79 9.49
N SER A 6 -21.48 7.12 8.64
CA SER A 6 -21.87 5.75 8.90
C SER A 6 -20.70 4.82 8.55
N LEU A 7 -20.08 4.24 9.57
CA LEU A 7 -18.90 3.36 9.48
C LEU A 7 -19.28 1.94 9.03
N HIS A 8 -20.00 1.78 7.92
CA HIS A 8 -20.54 0.47 7.49
C HIS A 8 -19.45 -0.57 7.17
N ASN A 9 -18.24 -0.11 6.88
CA ASN A 9 -17.12 -0.97 6.54
C ASN A 9 -16.19 -1.27 7.73
N VAL A 10 -16.49 -0.73 8.92
CA VAL A 10 -15.80 -1.04 10.17
C VAL A 10 -16.74 -1.90 11.01
N ILE A 11 -16.35 -3.14 11.28
CA ILE A 11 -17.18 -4.11 12.00
C ILE A 11 -16.58 -4.30 13.40
N THR A 12 -17.45 -4.35 14.43
CA THR A 12 -17.09 -4.34 15.87
C THR A 12 -17.63 -5.51 16.70
N ILE A 13 -18.26 -6.53 16.07
CA ILE A 13 -18.96 -7.65 16.71
C ILE A 13 -18.33 -8.98 16.29
N ASP A 14 -18.02 -9.88 17.25
CA ASP A 14 -17.52 -11.27 17.08
C ASP A 14 -17.50 -11.79 15.63
N HIS A 15 -16.32 -11.70 15.01
CA HIS A 15 -16.10 -11.74 13.57
C HIS A 15 -15.81 -13.13 12.99
N GLY A 16 -15.97 -14.19 13.79
CA GLY A 16 -15.64 -15.56 13.37
C GLY A 16 -14.17 -15.71 12.96
N ASN A 17 -13.84 -16.80 12.26
CA ASN A 17 -12.46 -17.15 11.92
C ASN A 17 -11.78 -16.21 10.88
N GLU A 18 -12.46 -15.21 10.32
CA GLU A 18 -11.91 -14.40 9.21
C GLU A 18 -11.44 -13.00 9.63
N SER A 19 -11.53 -12.64 10.91
CA SER A 19 -11.19 -11.28 11.38
C SER A 19 -9.74 -10.87 11.12
N HIS A 20 -8.85 -11.87 11.11
CA HIS A 20 -7.44 -11.69 10.81
C HIS A 20 -7.16 -11.42 9.33
N ILE A 21 -8.11 -11.61 8.39
CA ILE A 21 -7.86 -11.49 6.95
C ILE A 21 -8.05 -10.05 6.46
N PHE A 22 -7.06 -9.51 5.75
CA PHE A 22 -7.18 -8.23 5.05
C PHE A 22 -7.52 -8.43 3.56
N ALA A 23 -8.81 -8.27 3.23
CA ALA A 23 -9.31 -8.34 1.86
C ALA A 23 -9.45 -6.97 1.16
N GLY A 24 -9.02 -5.88 1.81
CA GLY A 24 -9.06 -4.52 1.24
C GLY A 24 -10.47 -3.93 1.06
N LYS A 25 -11.50 -4.48 1.74
CA LYS A 25 -12.90 -4.03 1.61
C LYS A 25 -13.56 -3.67 2.93
N LYS A 26 -13.12 -4.29 4.03
CA LYS A 26 -13.69 -4.15 5.37
C LYS A 26 -12.56 -4.15 6.39
N LEU A 27 -12.76 -3.47 7.50
CA LEU A 27 -11.87 -3.50 8.66
C LEU A 27 -12.60 -4.14 9.83
N PHE A 28 -11.91 -5.08 10.46
CA PHE A 28 -12.26 -5.63 11.76
C PHE A 28 -11.45 -4.90 12.81
N THR A 29 -12.03 -4.61 13.98
CA THR A 29 -11.36 -3.77 15.00
C THR A 29 -10.28 -4.49 15.81
N ASP A 30 -10.01 -5.76 15.49
CA ASP A 30 -9.06 -6.60 16.21
C ASP A 30 -7.63 -6.25 15.78
N ASP A 31 -6.78 -5.92 16.75
CA ASP A 31 -5.31 -5.73 16.77
C ASP A 31 -4.59 -4.97 15.62
N ASN A 32 -5.24 -4.66 14.50
CA ASN A 32 -4.72 -4.01 13.29
C ASN A 32 -3.33 -4.49 12.86
N VAL A 33 -3.04 -5.77 13.06
CA VAL A 33 -1.79 -6.42 12.69
C VAL A 33 -2.11 -7.56 11.73
N TRP A 34 -1.49 -7.53 10.57
CA TRP A 34 -1.63 -8.55 9.54
C TRP A 34 -0.27 -9.14 9.19
N GLN A 35 -0.21 -10.46 9.14
CA GLN A 35 0.89 -11.17 8.52
C GLN A 35 0.71 -11.16 7.00
N TYR A 36 1.80 -11.44 6.27
CA TYR A 36 1.74 -11.50 4.80
C TYR A 36 0.70 -12.51 4.28
N CYS A 37 0.56 -13.66 4.95
CA CYS A 37 -0.42 -14.68 4.60
C CYS A 37 -1.87 -14.29 4.87
N ASP A 38 -2.10 -13.23 5.64
CA ASP A 38 -3.44 -12.76 5.98
C ASP A 38 -3.98 -11.78 4.92
N ILE A 39 -3.12 -11.34 3.99
CA ILE A 39 -3.45 -10.36 2.96
C ILE A 39 -4.01 -11.09 1.73
N SER A 40 -5.32 -10.98 1.52
CA SER A 40 -6.05 -11.54 0.37
C SER A 40 -6.49 -10.50 -0.67
N ASP A 41 -6.23 -9.21 -0.43
CA ASP A 41 -6.43 -8.16 -1.45
C ASP A 41 -5.58 -8.43 -2.70
N ASP A 42 -6.21 -8.52 -3.87
CA ASP A 42 -5.54 -8.92 -5.13
C ASP A 42 -4.34 -8.02 -5.51
N GLN A 43 -4.41 -6.71 -5.24
CA GLN A 43 -3.31 -5.80 -5.58
C GLN A 43 -2.14 -5.96 -4.62
N LEU A 44 -2.42 -6.06 -3.31
CA LEU A 44 -1.40 -6.31 -2.30
C LEU A 44 -0.79 -7.70 -2.44
N HIS A 45 -1.60 -8.71 -2.78
CA HIS A 45 -1.14 -10.06 -3.08
C HIS A 45 -0.12 -10.07 -4.20
N ARG A 46 -0.38 -9.37 -5.31
CA ARG A 46 0.58 -9.23 -6.42
C ARG A 46 1.91 -8.59 -6.00
N ILE A 47 1.93 -7.79 -4.93
CA ILE A 47 3.17 -7.21 -4.40
C ILE A 47 3.95 -8.24 -3.59
N TRP A 48 3.30 -8.90 -2.62
CA TRP A 48 4.02 -9.81 -1.72
C TRP A 48 4.31 -11.18 -2.34
N SER A 49 3.59 -11.58 -3.39
CA SER A 49 3.87 -12.78 -4.18
C SER A 49 5.07 -12.63 -5.13
N THR A 50 5.90 -11.59 -4.96
CA THR A 50 7.10 -11.36 -5.77
C THR A 50 8.12 -12.48 -5.59
N THR A 51 8.82 -12.84 -6.66
CA THR A 51 9.98 -13.74 -6.62
C THR A 51 11.28 -12.99 -6.31
N THR A 52 11.25 -11.65 -6.26
CA THR A 52 12.42 -10.81 -5.95
C THR A 52 12.60 -10.73 -4.44
N ILE A 53 13.21 -11.75 -3.86
CA ILE A 53 13.46 -11.87 -2.42
C ILE A 53 14.96 -11.88 -2.12
N ARG A 54 15.31 -11.46 -0.90
CA ARG A 54 16.69 -11.51 -0.39
C ARG A 54 17.09 -12.96 -0.12
N PRO A 55 18.34 -13.34 -0.42
CA PRO A 55 18.84 -14.66 -0.03
C PRO A 55 19.09 -14.79 1.47
N ASN A 56 19.28 -13.67 2.17
CA ASN A 56 19.55 -13.62 3.60
C ASN A 56 18.54 -12.72 4.31
N PHE A 57 18.15 -13.12 5.52
CA PHE A 57 17.25 -12.35 6.36
C PHE A 57 17.83 -10.97 6.71
N CYS A 58 17.00 -9.94 6.60
CA CYS A 58 17.29 -8.59 7.09
C CYS A 58 16.42 -8.30 8.33
N PRO A 59 16.98 -7.93 9.49
CA PRO A 59 16.21 -7.62 10.69
C PRO A 59 15.13 -6.55 10.52
N ARG A 60 15.35 -5.62 9.56
CA ARG A 60 14.41 -4.52 9.31
C ARG A 60 13.28 -4.88 8.33
N ASN A 61 13.57 -5.70 7.33
CA ASN A 61 12.69 -5.92 6.17
C ASN A 61 12.30 -7.39 5.95
N GLY A 62 12.79 -8.30 6.81
CA GLY A 62 12.71 -9.73 6.59
C GLY A 62 13.43 -10.17 5.32
N PHE A 63 12.80 -11.06 4.57
CA PHE A 63 13.30 -11.53 3.26
C PHE A 63 12.87 -10.64 2.10
N PHE A 64 11.93 -9.74 2.28
CA PHE A 64 11.52 -8.82 1.22
C PHE A 64 12.47 -7.63 1.11
N TYR A 65 12.59 -7.08 -0.10
CA TYR A 65 13.32 -5.83 -0.30
C TYR A 65 12.49 -4.63 0.18
N ASN A 66 13.15 -3.47 0.29
CA ASN A 66 12.57 -2.24 0.81
C ASN A 66 11.41 -1.72 -0.05
N GLY A 67 11.45 -1.86 -1.37
CA GLY A 67 10.38 -1.45 -2.27
C GLY A 67 9.12 -2.29 -2.13
N THR A 68 9.24 -3.61 -1.95
CA THR A 68 8.09 -4.50 -1.66
C THR A 68 7.40 -4.08 -0.35
N ASN A 69 8.18 -3.98 0.73
CA ASN A 69 7.67 -3.56 2.04
C ASN A 69 7.05 -2.15 1.99
N ALA A 70 7.68 -1.21 1.28
CA ALA A 70 7.19 0.16 1.16
C ALA A 70 5.87 0.24 0.38
N LYS A 71 5.74 -0.50 -0.74
CA LYS A 71 4.49 -0.58 -1.51
C LYS A 71 3.36 -1.14 -0.63
N LEU A 72 3.59 -2.27 0.05
CA LEU A 72 2.59 -2.87 0.93
C LEU A 72 2.18 -1.90 2.03
N TRP A 73 3.13 -1.32 2.74
CA TRP A 73 2.88 -0.42 3.85
C TRP A 73 2.00 0.78 3.44
N GLU A 74 2.42 1.53 2.42
CA GLU A 74 1.74 2.77 2.05
C GLU A 74 0.39 2.49 1.38
N ILE A 75 0.31 1.50 0.47
CA ILE A 75 -0.95 1.17 -0.21
C ILE A 75 -1.96 0.61 0.79
N MET A 76 -1.55 -0.30 1.67
CA MET A 76 -2.44 -0.86 2.69
C MET A 76 -2.90 0.22 3.68
N THR A 77 -2.01 1.13 4.09
CA THR A 77 -2.37 2.26 4.96
C THR A 77 -3.43 3.16 4.32
N ASP A 78 -3.25 3.53 3.04
CA ASP A 78 -4.23 4.34 2.31
C ASP A 78 -5.58 3.62 2.16
N LYS A 79 -5.55 2.31 1.84
CA LYS A 79 -6.77 1.48 1.78
C LYS A 79 -7.50 1.46 3.13
N ILE A 80 -6.78 1.26 4.23
CA ILE A 80 -7.36 1.30 5.59
C ILE A 80 -8.04 2.64 5.86
N MET A 81 -7.41 3.76 5.52
CA MET A 81 -7.98 5.10 5.75
C MET A 81 -9.26 5.33 4.93
N ILE A 82 -9.25 4.96 3.65
CA ILE A 82 -10.42 5.08 2.76
C ILE A 82 -11.58 4.21 3.26
N ILE A 83 -11.31 2.96 3.65
CA ILE A 83 -12.33 2.05 4.19
C ILE A 83 -12.92 2.62 5.49
N ARG A 84 -12.07 3.13 6.39
CA ARG A 84 -12.48 3.75 7.65
C ARG A 84 -13.35 4.98 7.42
N ASP A 85 -12.99 5.81 6.45
CA ASP A 85 -13.69 7.07 6.16
C ASP A 85 -14.96 6.85 5.31
N GLY A 86 -15.24 5.61 4.91
CA GLY A 86 -16.44 5.25 4.13
C GLY A 86 -16.36 5.68 2.66
N GLU A 87 -15.15 5.94 2.17
CA GLU A 87 -14.89 6.36 0.78
C GLU A 87 -14.76 5.15 -0.16
N GLU A 88 -14.93 5.38 -1.46
CA GLU A 88 -14.81 4.33 -2.48
C GLU A 88 -13.36 4.11 -2.89
N LEU A 89 -12.95 2.83 -2.95
CA LEU A 89 -11.63 2.44 -3.44
C LEU A 89 -11.61 2.35 -4.96
N SER A 90 -10.75 3.16 -5.59
CA SER A 90 -10.40 2.98 -7.00
C SER A 90 -9.15 2.11 -7.12
N VAL A 91 -9.30 0.93 -7.74
CA VAL A 91 -8.19 0.01 -8.04
C VAL A 91 -7.11 0.70 -8.88
N ASP A 92 -7.51 1.58 -9.79
CA ASP A 92 -6.61 2.29 -10.71
C ASP A 92 -5.66 3.26 -9.99
N ASP A 93 -5.97 3.67 -8.75
CA ASP A 93 -5.10 4.57 -7.97
C ASP A 93 -3.76 3.92 -7.60
N TYR A 94 -3.69 2.59 -7.60
CA TYR A 94 -2.50 1.86 -7.13
C TYR A 94 -1.76 1.11 -8.24
N GLU A 95 -2.39 0.85 -9.39
CA GLU A 95 -1.82 -0.02 -10.42
C GLU A 95 -0.47 0.51 -10.94
N CYS A 96 -0.39 1.83 -11.16
CA CYS A 96 0.84 2.47 -11.61
C CYS A 96 1.96 2.43 -10.57
N LEU A 97 1.64 2.21 -9.28
CA LEU A 97 2.61 2.15 -8.19
C LEU A 97 3.28 0.77 -8.11
N LEU A 98 2.65 -0.28 -8.67
CA LEU A 98 3.21 -1.63 -8.69
C LEU A 98 4.53 -1.69 -9.49
N SER A 99 4.74 -0.77 -10.43
CA SER A 99 5.97 -0.67 -11.22
C SER A 99 7.18 -0.13 -10.43
N ILE A 100 7.00 0.29 -9.17
CA ILE A 100 8.13 0.65 -8.32
C ILE A 100 8.94 -0.63 -8.03
N PRO A 101 10.27 -0.64 -8.28
CA PRO A 101 11.09 -1.83 -8.08
C PRO A 101 11.03 -2.37 -6.66
N ASP A 102 11.06 -3.70 -6.53
CA ASP A 102 11.12 -4.37 -5.23
C ASP A 102 12.41 -4.06 -4.48
N ASP A 103 13.57 -4.16 -5.16
CA ASP A 103 14.87 -3.71 -4.64
C ASP A 103 15.13 -2.25 -5.06
N TYR A 104 14.62 -1.31 -4.27
CA TYR A 104 14.76 0.11 -4.54
C TYR A 104 16.13 0.63 -4.07
N LYS A 105 16.94 1.15 -5.00
CA LYS A 105 18.25 1.76 -4.71
C LYS A 105 18.19 3.28 -4.81
N ASP A 106 18.53 3.98 -3.72
CA ASP A 106 18.67 5.44 -3.74
C ASP A 106 19.92 5.82 -4.57
N GLY A 107 19.70 6.31 -5.79
CA GLY A 107 20.77 6.51 -6.76
C GLY A 107 20.34 6.41 -8.23
N SER A 108 19.16 5.86 -8.52
CA SER A 108 18.50 6.00 -9.84
C SER A 108 18.02 7.44 -10.13
N ARG A 109 18.32 8.40 -9.23
CA ARG A 109 17.95 9.83 -9.26
C ARG A 109 18.23 10.53 -10.59
N SER A 110 19.14 10.01 -11.43
CA SER A 110 19.40 10.55 -12.77
C SER A 110 18.28 10.29 -13.79
N LYS A 111 17.39 9.31 -13.60
CA LYS A 111 16.25 9.04 -14.51
C LYS A 111 14.89 9.45 -13.94
N ASP A 112 14.77 9.55 -12.62
CA ASP A 112 13.50 9.82 -11.93
C ASP A 112 13.18 11.32 -11.72
N ARG A 113 14.02 12.20 -12.27
CA ARG A 113 13.70 13.61 -12.52
C ARG A 113 12.65 13.78 -13.65
N LYS A 114 11.78 12.79 -13.89
CA LYS A 114 10.56 12.99 -14.68
C LYS A 114 9.67 13.96 -13.91
N ARG A 115 9.85 15.22 -14.30
CA ARG A 115 9.25 16.47 -13.82
C ARG A 115 7.81 16.28 -13.32
N TYR A 116 7.64 16.25 -12.00
CA TYR A 116 6.32 16.50 -11.41
C TYR A 116 6.09 18.01 -11.45
N GLY A 117 5.36 18.45 -12.47
CA GLY A 117 4.96 19.84 -12.66
C GLY A 117 5.87 20.66 -13.56
N GLN A 118 5.68 20.53 -14.89
CA GLN A 118 5.64 21.64 -15.86
C GLN A 118 5.62 21.07 -17.29
N GLY A 119 4.46 21.18 -17.95
CA GLY A 119 4.27 21.05 -19.41
C GLY A 119 4.42 19.66 -20.02
N PHE A 120 3.31 19.13 -20.58
CA PHE A 120 3.20 17.94 -21.45
C PHE A 120 3.48 16.56 -20.81
N GLY A 121 2.42 15.74 -20.69
CA GLY A 121 2.52 14.28 -20.49
C GLY A 121 2.50 13.76 -19.05
N GLN A 122 1.61 14.24 -18.19
CA GLN A 122 1.43 13.64 -16.86
C GLN A 122 0.63 12.33 -16.98
N ASN A 123 1.29 11.19 -16.77
CA ASN A 123 0.68 9.85 -16.73
C ASN A 123 0.16 9.46 -15.32
N TYR A 124 0.04 10.42 -14.39
CA TYR A 124 -0.35 10.16 -13.00
C TYR A 124 -1.42 11.16 -12.54
N THR A 125 -2.41 10.67 -11.79
CA THR A 125 -3.32 11.50 -10.99
C THR A 125 -2.58 12.15 -9.82
N ARG A 126 -3.19 13.15 -9.18
CA ARG A 126 -2.63 13.78 -7.97
C ARG A 126 -2.40 12.76 -6.85
N LYS A 127 -3.36 11.85 -6.64
CA LYS A 127 -3.26 10.77 -5.64
C LYS A 127 -2.12 9.82 -5.98
N GLN A 128 -2.02 9.36 -7.22
CA GLN A 128 -0.93 8.48 -7.66
C GLN A 128 0.45 9.14 -7.46
N ALA A 129 0.62 10.41 -7.82
CA ALA A 129 1.86 11.13 -7.61
C ALA A 129 2.22 11.28 -6.12
N PHE A 130 1.22 11.57 -5.28
CA PHE A 130 1.38 11.65 -3.83
C PHE A 130 1.79 10.30 -3.23
N MET A 131 1.04 9.23 -3.53
CA MET A 131 1.32 7.88 -3.05
C MET A 131 2.70 7.39 -3.49
N ARG A 132 3.10 7.66 -4.74
CA ARG A 132 4.45 7.36 -5.21
C ARG A 132 5.51 8.04 -4.35
N SER A 133 5.31 9.31 -3.98
CA SER A 133 6.25 10.04 -3.13
C SER A 133 6.39 9.41 -1.74
N LEU A 134 5.29 8.93 -1.16
CA LEU A 134 5.28 8.23 0.11
C LEU A 134 6.05 6.91 0.03
N ILE A 135 5.77 6.08 -0.98
CA ILE A 135 6.44 4.79 -1.18
C ILE A 135 7.95 4.98 -1.34
N LEU A 136 8.38 5.95 -2.15
CA LEU A 136 9.81 6.21 -2.34
C LEU A 136 10.49 6.67 -1.05
N LYS A 137 9.84 7.56 -0.29
CA LYS A 137 10.35 8.02 1.00
C LYS A 137 10.44 6.85 2.00
N LYS A 138 9.42 5.98 2.04
CA LYS A 138 9.39 4.79 2.88
C LYS A 138 10.49 3.82 2.48
N ALA A 139 10.66 3.53 1.20
CA ALA A 139 11.71 2.65 0.69
C ALA A 139 13.12 3.14 1.04
N GLN A 140 13.35 4.46 1.08
CA GLN A 140 14.63 5.04 1.53
C GLN A 140 14.86 4.90 3.04
N SER A 141 13.79 4.81 3.84
CA SER A 141 13.88 4.61 5.29
C SER A 141 14.05 3.15 5.71
N LEU A 142 13.76 2.22 4.80
CA LEU A 142 13.78 0.77 4.99
C LEU A 142 15.10 0.14 4.55
#